data_AF-A0A0G1B9R5-F1
#
_entry.id   AF-A0A0G1B9R5-F1
#
_cell.length_a   1.000
_cell.length_b   1.000
_cell.length_c   1.000
_cell.angle_alpha   90.00
_cell.angle_beta   90.00
_cell.angle_gamma   90.00
#
_symmetry.space_group_name_H-M   'P 1'
#
loop_
_entity.id
_entity.type
_entity.pdbx_description
1 polymer ?
#
loop_
_entity_poly.entity_id
_entity_poly.type
_entity_poly.pdbx_seq_one_letter_code
_entity_poly.pdbx_strand_id
1 'polypeptide(L)'
;MEDAAKKNNLKGQIDDRFIIAERKAEEVTKQISIILSLSEEEKQKMFRLGEGNGHGKLEDVELRDAIVEFLLEKARQTYVSLEQKVATTVGGVEDSEKVVRSMEKALLLRAIDTLWVEHLESVAHVRQGIGLQGYGQRDPLVEYKKETFFLFNDMLANIQKEVVYSFFKLNIGLDLAPSIMSSDKMTLEGAKKDMSEQGEHIEKKERDETGEKVGRNDPCTCGSGKKYKKCHGK
;
A
#
# COMPACT_ATOMS: atom_id res chain seq x y z
N MET A 1 -23.40 -32.77 -45.58
CA MET A 1 -23.66 -32.75 -44.11
C MET A 1 -22.39 -32.45 -43.31
N GLU A 2 -21.19 -32.77 -43.82
CA GLU A 2 -19.90 -32.48 -43.17
C GLU A 2 -19.56 -30.98 -43.05
N ASP A 3 -19.98 -30.15 -44.02
CA ASP A 3 -19.70 -28.70 -44.01
C ASP A 3 -20.51 -27.89 -43.00
N ALA A 4 -21.69 -28.37 -42.60
CA ALA A 4 -22.52 -27.72 -41.59
C ALA A 4 -21.96 -27.93 -40.17
N ALA A 5 -21.36 -29.10 -39.91
CA ALA A 5 -20.72 -29.43 -38.64
C ALA A 5 -19.41 -28.63 -38.44
N LYS A 6 -18.62 -28.41 -39.49
CA LYS A 6 -17.42 -27.55 -39.43
C LYS A 6 -17.78 -26.09 -39.18
N LYS A 7 -18.83 -25.55 -39.84
CA LYS A 7 -19.30 -24.17 -39.62
C LYS A 7 -19.82 -23.93 -38.21
N ASN A 8 -20.53 -24.90 -37.60
CA ASN A 8 -20.98 -24.78 -36.20
C ASN A 8 -19.82 -24.83 -35.19
N ASN A 9 -18.78 -25.62 -35.44
CA ASN A 9 -17.60 -25.71 -34.58
C ASN A 9 -16.73 -24.43 -34.65
N LEU A 10 -16.58 -23.84 -35.84
CA LEU A 10 -15.93 -22.53 -36.01
C LEU A 10 -16.70 -21.38 -35.38
N LYS A 11 -18.04 -21.38 -35.43
CA LYS A 11 -18.87 -20.35 -34.77
C LYS A 11 -18.75 -20.42 -33.25
N GLY A 12 -18.82 -21.62 -32.67
CA GLY A 12 -18.59 -21.81 -31.22
C GLY A 12 -17.18 -21.43 -30.75
N GLN A 13 -16.14 -21.69 -31.56
CA GLN A 13 -14.77 -21.24 -31.24
C GLN A 13 -14.56 -19.73 -31.33
N ILE A 14 -15.27 -19.04 -32.22
CA ILE A 14 -15.22 -17.58 -32.35
C ILE A 14 -16.00 -16.94 -31.20
N ASP A 15 -17.18 -17.47 -30.87
CA ASP A 15 -17.99 -17.01 -29.74
C ASP A 15 -17.26 -17.20 -28.40
N ASP A 16 -16.60 -18.34 -28.18
CA ASP A 16 -15.80 -18.59 -26.96
C ASP A 16 -14.58 -17.66 -26.85
N ARG A 17 -13.90 -17.35 -27.96
CA ARG A 17 -12.78 -16.39 -27.96
C ARG A 17 -13.24 -14.97 -27.66
N PHE A 18 -14.41 -14.58 -28.19
CA PHE A 18 -15.01 -13.28 -27.96
C PHE A 18 -15.40 -13.10 -26.48
N ILE A 19 -16.05 -14.11 -25.89
CA ILE A 19 -16.41 -14.13 -24.46
C ILE A 19 -15.16 -14.06 -23.56
N ILE A 20 -14.06 -14.72 -23.94
CA ILE A 20 -12.79 -14.68 -23.20
C ILE A 20 -12.12 -13.29 -23.30
N ALA A 21 -12.17 -12.64 -24.46
CA ALA A 21 -11.61 -11.30 -24.66
C ALA A 21 -12.40 -10.24 -23.86
N GLU A 22 -13.73 -10.31 -23.92
CA GLU A 22 -14.65 -9.43 -23.18
C GLU A 22 -14.43 -9.55 -21.67
N ARG A 23 -14.37 -10.77 -21.12
CA ARG A 23 -14.05 -10.99 -19.69
C ARG A 23 -12.68 -10.46 -19.28
N LYS A 24 -11.67 -10.56 -20.17
CA LYS A 24 -10.33 -10.02 -19.89
C LYS A 24 -10.34 -8.50 -19.85
N ALA A 25 -11.06 -7.84 -20.75
CA ALA A 25 -11.20 -6.39 -20.77
C ALA A 25 -11.97 -5.87 -19.55
N GLU A 26 -13.02 -6.57 -19.11
CA GLU A 26 -13.75 -6.25 -17.88
C GLU A 26 -12.86 -6.37 -16.63
N GLU A 27 -12.08 -7.44 -16.53
CA GLU A 27 -11.17 -7.65 -15.39
C GLU A 27 -10.08 -6.57 -15.36
N VAL A 28 -9.48 -6.26 -16.51
CA VAL A 28 -8.50 -5.17 -16.65
C VAL A 28 -9.12 -3.83 -16.23
N THR A 29 -10.35 -3.54 -16.65
CA THR A 29 -11.04 -2.30 -16.30
C THR A 29 -11.35 -2.22 -14.80
N LYS A 30 -11.75 -3.34 -14.18
CA LYS A 30 -11.97 -3.41 -12.71
C LYS A 30 -10.66 -3.17 -11.95
N GLN A 31 -9.59 -3.87 -12.30
CA GLN A 31 -8.28 -3.71 -11.65
C GLN A 31 -7.76 -2.28 -11.78
N ILE A 32 -7.88 -1.69 -12.98
CA ILE A 32 -7.43 -0.31 -13.22
C ILE A 32 -8.29 0.68 -12.45
N SER A 33 -9.60 0.47 -12.34
CA SER A 33 -10.49 1.38 -11.60
C SER A 33 -10.17 1.48 -10.10
N ILE A 34 -9.47 0.48 -9.54
CA ILE A 34 -8.99 0.51 -8.16
C ILE A 34 -7.72 1.39 -8.04
N ILE A 35 -6.90 1.43 -9.08
CA ILE A 35 -5.61 2.13 -9.09
C ILE A 35 -5.79 3.58 -9.56
N LEU A 36 -6.49 3.77 -10.67
CA LEU A 36 -6.75 5.06 -11.28
C LEU A 36 -8.25 5.35 -11.15
N SER A 37 -8.58 6.52 -10.61
CA SER A 37 -9.94 7.05 -10.60
C SER A 37 -10.37 7.39 -12.03
N LEU A 38 -10.84 6.39 -12.79
CA LEU A 38 -11.36 6.56 -14.14
C LEU A 38 -12.80 7.08 -14.11
N SER A 39 -13.08 8.10 -14.92
CA SER A 39 -14.46 8.56 -15.14
C SER A 39 -15.26 7.52 -15.94
N GLU A 40 -16.59 7.57 -15.83
CA GLU A 40 -17.47 6.66 -16.59
C GLU A 40 -17.30 6.81 -18.12
N GLU A 41 -16.94 8.00 -18.60
CA GLU A 41 -16.66 8.25 -20.02
C GLU A 41 -15.36 7.56 -20.47
N GLU A 42 -14.35 7.53 -19.61
CA GLU A 42 -13.05 6.90 -19.88
C GLU A 42 -13.18 5.37 -19.86
N LYS A 43 -13.99 4.82 -18.96
CA LYS A 43 -14.35 3.39 -18.97
C LYS A 43 -15.04 3.03 -20.27
N GLN A 44 -16.01 3.83 -20.72
CA GLN A 44 -16.68 3.58 -22.01
C GLN A 44 -15.73 3.69 -23.20
N LYS A 45 -14.76 4.62 -23.18
CA LYS A 45 -13.74 4.72 -24.23
C LYS A 45 -12.84 3.48 -24.27
N MET A 46 -12.48 2.94 -23.11
CA MET A 46 -11.73 1.69 -22.98
C MET A 46 -12.52 0.49 -23.51
N PHE A 47 -13.81 0.37 -23.18
CA PHE A 47 -14.67 -0.68 -23.71
C PHE A 47 -14.79 -0.59 -25.24
N ARG A 48 -14.99 0.60 -25.80
CA ARG A 48 -15.04 0.81 -27.26
C ARG A 48 -13.72 0.49 -27.97
N LEU A 49 -12.58 0.75 -27.33
CA LEU A 49 -11.26 0.35 -27.82
C LEU A 49 -11.05 -1.17 -27.72
N GLY A 50 -11.68 -1.84 -26.76
CA GLY A 50 -11.65 -3.30 -26.61
C GLY A 50 -12.60 -4.07 -27.53
N GLU A 51 -13.67 -3.43 -28.02
CA GLU A 51 -14.70 -4.03 -28.90
C GLU A 51 -14.28 -4.16 -30.38
N GLY A 52 -13.04 -3.81 -30.73
CA GLY A 52 -12.54 -4.05 -32.09
C GLY A 52 -12.67 -5.54 -32.45
N ASN A 53 -13.35 -5.84 -33.55
CA ASN A 53 -13.47 -7.19 -34.14
C ASN A 53 -12.07 -7.69 -34.55
N GLY A 54 -11.26 -8.14 -33.60
CA GLY A 54 -9.94 -8.71 -33.83
C GLY A 54 -10.08 -10.06 -34.53
N HIS A 55 -10.06 -10.04 -35.86
CA HIS A 55 -10.02 -11.27 -36.66
C HIS A 55 -8.57 -11.76 -36.84
N GLY A 56 -7.56 -11.03 -36.34
CA GLY A 56 -6.14 -11.41 -36.42
C GLY A 56 -5.29 -11.02 -35.21
N LYS A 57 -4.22 -11.81 -34.96
CA LYS A 57 -3.23 -11.59 -33.89
C LYS A 57 -2.53 -10.22 -33.91
N LEU A 58 -2.49 -9.55 -35.07
CA LEU A 58 -1.84 -8.24 -35.26
C LEU A 58 -2.77 -7.10 -34.81
N GLU A 59 -4.05 -7.15 -35.18
CA GLU A 59 -5.07 -6.20 -34.72
C GLU A 59 -5.23 -6.25 -33.19
N ASP A 60 -5.16 -7.45 -32.60
CA ASP A 60 -5.18 -7.62 -31.14
C ASP A 60 -3.99 -6.95 -30.43
N VAL A 61 -2.84 -6.82 -31.10
CA VAL A 61 -1.65 -6.16 -30.53
C VAL A 61 -1.80 -4.65 -30.62
N GLU A 62 -2.26 -4.13 -31.75
CA GLU A 62 -2.50 -2.69 -31.95
C GLU A 62 -3.58 -2.15 -30.98
N LEU A 63 -4.65 -2.91 -30.75
CA LEU A 63 -5.68 -2.54 -29.77
C LEU A 63 -5.14 -2.50 -28.34
N ARG A 64 -4.27 -3.45 -27.98
CA ARG A 64 -3.60 -3.45 -26.66
C ARG A 64 -2.68 -2.26 -26.51
N ASP A 65 -1.90 -1.94 -27.53
CA ASP A 65 -0.97 -0.81 -27.51
C ASP A 65 -1.75 0.50 -27.36
N ALA A 66 -2.87 0.67 -28.06
CA ALA A 66 -3.73 1.85 -27.93
C ALA A 66 -4.32 2.01 -26.51
N ILE A 67 -4.72 0.88 -25.89
CA ILE A 67 -5.19 0.86 -24.50
C ILE A 67 -4.05 1.25 -23.55
N VAL A 68 -2.86 0.68 -23.71
CA VAL A 68 -1.69 0.97 -22.89
C VAL A 68 -1.32 2.46 -22.99
N GLU A 69 -1.28 3.02 -24.19
CA GLU A 69 -1.00 4.45 -24.40
C GLU A 69 -2.03 5.34 -23.71
N PHE A 70 -3.32 5.01 -23.81
CA PHE A 70 -4.38 5.76 -23.14
C PHE A 70 -4.21 5.73 -21.62
N LEU A 71 -3.93 4.56 -21.05
CA LEU A 71 -3.72 4.40 -19.61
C LEU A 71 -2.47 5.11 -19.11
N LEU A 72 -1.38 5.06 -19.88
CA LEU A 72 -0.14 5.78 -19.56
C LEU A 72 -0.37 7.29 -19.54
N GLU A 73 -1.13 7.80 -20.51
CA GLU A 73 -1.46 9.22 -20.55
C GLU A 73 -2.33 9.63 -19.34
N LYS A 74 -3.30 8.79 -18.96
CA LYS A 74 -4.08 9.02 -17.74
C LYS A 74 -3.24 8.97 -16.47
N ALA A 75 -2.33 8.01 -16.37
CA ALA A 75 -1.40 7.91 -15.25
C ALA A 75 -0.53 9.18 -15.11
N ARG A 76 -0.02 9.73 -16.23
CA ARG A 76 0.71 11.01 -16.24
C ARG A 76 -0.15 12.17 -15.75
N GLN A 77 -1.39 12.28 -16.23
CA GLN A 77 -2.31 13.33 -15.80
C GLN A 77 -2.58 13.26 -14.29
N THR A 78 -2.81 12.06 -13.76
CA THR A 78 -3.00 11.88 -12.32
C THR A 78 -1.75 12.24 -11.52
N TYR A 79 -0.55 11.89 -12.02
CA TYR A 79 0.71 12.22 -11.37
C TYR A 79 0.93 13.75 -11.32
N VAL A 80 0.72 14.46 -12.44
CA VAL A 80 0.79 15.93 -12.48
C VAL A 80 -0.22 16.58 -11.53
N SER A 81 -1.44 16.06 -11.48
CA SER A 81 -2.45 16.58 -10.55
C SER A 81 -2.04 16.41 -9.08
N LEU A 82 -1.32 15.34 -8.76
CA LEU A 82 -0.81 15.08 -7.42
C LEU A 82 0.31 16.07 -7.06
N GLU A 83 1.25 16.33 -7.97
CA GLU A 83 2.29 17.34 -7.73
C GLU A 83 1.69 18.73 -7.46
N GLN A 84 0.63 19.09 -8.20
CA GLN A 84 -0.10 20.34 -7.96
C GLN A 84 -0.78 20.37 -6.60
N LYS A 85 -1.44 19.26 -6.19
CA LYS A 85 -2.06 19.16 -4.86
C LYS A 85 -1.01 19.29 -3.75
N VAL A 86 0.12 18.60 -3.86
CA VAL A 86 1.21 18.69 -2.87
C VAL A 86 1.80 20.11 -2.83
N ALA A 87 1.90 20.79 -3.97
CA ALA A 87 2.35 22.19 -4.00
C ALA A 87 1.38 23.13 -3.26
N THR A 88 0.07 22.91 -3.37
CA THR A 88 -0.93 23.70 -2.63
C THR A 88 -0.91 23.46 -1.12
N THR A 89 -0.55 22.25 -0.66
CA THR A 89 -0.53 21.91 0.77
C THR A 89 0.75 22.35 1.47
N VAL A 90 1.90 22.29 0.80
CA VAL A 90 3.22 22.60 1.38
C VAL A 90 3.58 24.09 1.25
N GLY A 91 2.90 24.85 0.39
CA GLY A 91 3.06 26.31 0.32
C GLY A 91 4.31 26.80 -0.41
N GLY A 92 4.93 25.96 -1.27
CA GLY A 92 6.10 26.31 -2.08
C GLY A 92 6.44 25.22 -3.11
N VAL A 93 6.83 25.64 -4.33
CA VAL A 93 7.08 24.71 -5.46
C VAL A 93 8.35 23.87 -5.24
N GLU A 94 9.42 24.46 -4.71
CA GLU A 94 10.69 23.76 -4.49
C GLU A 94 10.63 22.71 -3.37
N ASP A 95 9.82 22.96 -2.34
CA ASP A 95 9.63 22.02 -1.24
C ASP A 95 8.67 20.89 -1.63
N SER A 96 7.70 21.17 -2.51
CA SER A 96 6.79 20.16 -3.06
C SER A 96 7.52 19.06 -3.82
N GLU A 97 8.46 19.41 -4.71
CA GLU A 97 9.22 18.40 -5.47
C GLU A 97 10.02 17.50 -4.53
N LYS A 98 10.70 18.07 -3.53
CA LYS A 98 11.47 17.29 -2.54
C LYS A 98 10.56 16.37 -1.73
N VAL A 99 9.37 16.83 -1.36
CA VAL A 99 8.39 16.02 -0.65
C VAL A 99 7.95 14.84 -1.52
N VAL A 100 7.54 15.07 -2.77
CA VAL A 100 7.14 14.00 -3.70
C VAL A 100 8.28 13.00 -3.90
N ARG A 101 9.51 13.46 -4.18
CA ARG A 101 10.69 12.59 -4.32
C ARG A 101 10.98 11.78 -3.06
N SER A 102 10.80 12.37 -1.89
CA SER A 102 11.00 11.67 -0.61
C SER A 102 9.93 10.59 -0.39
N MET A 103 8.70 10.86 -0.80
CA MET A 103 7.59 9.90 -0.76
C MET A 103 7.84 8.74 -1.74
N GLU A 104 8.22 9.03 -3.00
CA GLU A 104 8.59 8.01 -3.99
C GLU A 104 9.68 7.07 -3.44
N LYS A 105 10.74 7.65 -2.87
CA LYS A 105 11.84 6.88 -2.28
C LYS A 105 11.37 6.03 -1.11
N ALA A 106 10.55 6.57 -0.22
CA ALA A 106 10.03 5.84 0.93
C ALA A 106 9.16 4.65 0.50
N LEU A 107 8.32 4.84 -0.53
CA LEU A 107 7.48 3.79 -1.09
C LEU A 107 8.30 2.68 -1.76
N LEU A 108 9.28 3.06 -2.59
CA LEU A 108 10.20 2.11 -3.23
C LEU A 108 10.94 1.26 -2.20
N LEU A 109 11.53 1.89 -1.19
CA LEU A 109 12.25 1.18 -0.13
C LEU A 109 11.34 0.23 0.63
N ARG A 110 10.15 0.68 1.06
CA ARG A 110 9.18 -0.17 1.76
C ARG A 110 8.76 -1.38 0.94
N ALA A 111 8.47 -1.19 -0.35
CA ALA A 111 8.04 -2.27 -1.24
C ALA A 111 9.16 -3.29 -1.45
N ILE A 112 10.38 -2.83 -1.70
CA ILE A 112 11.56 -3.69 -1.86
C ILE A 112 11.81 -4.48 -0.58
N ASP A 113 11.86 -3.83 0.58
CA ASP A 113 12.17 -4.49 1.85
C ASP A 113 11.15 -5.58 2.20
N THR A 114 9.85 -5.28 2.02
CA THR A 114 8.78 -6.22 2.35
C THR A 114 8.82 -7.45 1.43
N LEU A 115 8.88 -7.23 0.12
CA LEU A 115 8.86 -8.31 -0.87
C LEU A 115 10.17 -9.10 -0.91
N TRP A 116 11.30 -8.47 -0.58
CA TRP A 116 12.58 -9.16 -0.45
C TRP A 116 12.58 -10.14 0.72
N VAL A 117 12.04 -9.75 1.88
CA VAL A 117 11.92 -10.65 3.03
C VAL A 117 11.04 -11.86 2.69
N GLU A 118 9.90 -11.64 2.05
CA GLU A 118 9.00 -12.71 1.57
C GLU A 118 9.69 -13.62 0.55
N HIS A 119 10.49 -13.04 -0.36
CA HIS A 119 11.29 -13.81 -1.31
C HIS A 119 12.34 -14.69 -0.60
N LEU A 120 13.06 -14.18 0.39
CA LEU A 120 14.03 -14.98 1.17
C LEU A 120 13.36 -16.17 1.86
N GLU A 121 12.16 -15.97 2.42
CA GLU A 121 11.37 -17.05 3.00
C GLU A 121 10.95 -18.06 1.94
N SER A 122 10.46 -17.61 0.78
CA SER A 122 10.07 -18.47 -0.34
C SER A 122 11.25 -19.32 -0.85
N VAL A 123 12.44 -18.71 -0.99
CA VAL A 123 13.67 -19.42 -1.37
C VAL A 123 14.10 -20.44 -0.32
N ALA A 124 13.92 -20.13 0.97
CA ALA A 124 14.18 -21.09 2.04
C ALA A 124 13.26 -22.31 1.94
N HIS A 125 11.97 -22.11 1.64
CA HIS A 125 11.02 -23.20 1.41
C HIS A 125 11.40 -24.06 0.20
N VAL A 126 11.78 -23.45 -0.93
CA VAL A 126 12.27 -24.19 -2.12
C VAL A 126 13.49 -25.02 -1.76
N ARG A 127 14.43 -24.46 -0.99
CA ARG A 127 15.64 -25.17 -0.56
C ARG A 127 15.33 -26.41 0.30
N GLN A 128 14.34 -26.31 1.18
CA GLN A 128 13.92 -27.44 2.02
C GLN A 128 13.25 -28.55 1.20
N GLY A 129 12.49 -28.18 0.16
CA GLY A 129 11.74 -29.12 -0.70
C GLY A 129 12.56 -29.77 -1.82
N ILE A 130 13.68 -29.18 -2.23
CA ILE A 130 14.42 -29.63 -3.43
C ILE A 130 15.02 -31.04 -3.29
N GLY A 131 15.28 -31.49 -2.06
CA GLY A 131 15.78 -32.84 -1.79
C GLY A 131 14.84 -33.95 -2.29
N LEU A 132 13.52 -33.67 -2.36
CA LEU A 132 12.53 -34.61 -2.86
C LEU A 132 12.52 -34.70 -4.40
N GLN A 133 13.04 -33.68 -5.11
CA GLN A 133 13.11 -33.70 -6.58
C GLN A 133 14.20 -34.64 -7.12
N GLY A 134 15.22 -34.95 -6.31
CA GLY A 134 16.26 -35.92 -6.66
C GLY A 134 15.72 -37.34 -6.92
N TYR A 135 14.56 -37.69 -6.34
CA TYR A 135 13.88 -38.97 -6.63
C TYR A 135 13.34 -39.04 -8.07
N GLY A 136 13.14 -37.90 -8.73
CA GLY A 136 12.64 -37.80 -10.10
C GLY A 136 13.73 -37.84 -11.18
N GLN A 137 14.98 -38.18 -10.84
CA GLN A 137 16.13 -38.17 -11.75
C GLN A 137 16.42 -36.80 -12.39
N ARG A 138 15.88 -35.72 -11.82
CA ARG A 138 16.23 -34.34 -12.18
C ARG A 138 17.33 -33.85 -11.27
N ASP A 139 18.25 -33.04 -11.81
CA ASP A 139 19.31 -32.44 -11.02
C ASP A 139 18.72 -31.39 -10.05
N PRO A 140 18.80 -31.61 -8.72
CA PRO A 140 18.24 -30.68 -7.73
C PRO A 140 18.80 -29.26 -7.85
N LEU A 141 20.06 -29.10 -8.25
CA LEU A 141 20.68 -27.79 -8.37
C LEU A 141 20.10 -26.99 -9.53
N VAL A 142 19.79 -27.67 -10.65
CA VAL A 142 19.20 -27.04 -11.84
C VAL A 142 17.78 -26.60 -11.54
N GLU A 143 16.98 -27.44 -10.90
CA GLU A 143 15.60 -27.11 -10.53
C GLU A 143 15.55 -25.99 -9.47
N TYR A 144 16.45 -26.02 -8.48
CA TYR A 144 16.56 -24.93 -7.50
C TYR A 144 16.83 -23.57 -8.18
N LYS A 145 17.79 -23.52 -9.11
CA LYS A 145 18.14 -22.29 -9.83
C LYS A 145 16.97 -21.80 -10.67
N LYS A 146 16.28 -22.71 -11.35
CA LYS A 146 15.14 -22.40 -12.20
C LYS A 146 13.97 -21.84 -11.38
N GLU A 147 13.59 -22.53 -10.30
CA GLU A 147 12.49 -22.11 -9.42
C GLU A 147 12.81 -20.77 -8.75
N THR A 148 14.01 -20.62 -8.18
CA THR A 148 14.43 -19.37 -7.53
C THR A 148 14.47 -18.21 -8.52
N PHE A 149 14.88 -18.44 -9.77
CA PHE A 149 14.86 -17.42 -10.81
C PHE A 149 13.43 -16.99 -11.17
N PHE A 150 12.47 -17.91 -11.23
CA PHE A 150 11.07 -17.55 -11.43
C PHE A 150 10.54 -16.73 -10.26
N LEU A 151 10.78 -17.15 -9.02
CA LEU A 151 10.39 -16.40 -7.82
C LEU A 151 11.03 -15.00 -7.79
N PHE A 152 12.27 -14.86 -8.25
CA PHE A 152 12.93 -13.57 -8.33
C PHE A 152 12.28 -12.62 -9.35
N ASN A 153 11.97 -13.13 -10.55
CA ASN A 153 11.29 -12.31 -11.56
C ASN A 153 9.86 -11.94 -11.12
N ASP A 154 9.16 -12.86 -10.46
CA ASP A 154 7.83 -12.60 -9.89
C ASP A 154 7.92 -11.51 -8.82
N MET A 155 8.90 -11.59 -7.91
CA MET A 155 9.17 -10.55 -6.93
C MET A 155 9.43 -9.19 -7.60
N LEU A 156 10.27 -9.13 -8.65
CA LEU A 156 10.52 -7.87 -9.38
C LEU A 156 9.24 -7.29 -9.99
N ALA A 157 8.37 -8.13 -10.56
CA ALA A 157 7.08 -7.70 -11.10
C ALA A 157 6.14 -7.20 -9.98
N ASN A 158 6.12 -7.90 -8.84
CA ASN A 158 5.32 -7.51 -7.69
C ASN A 158 5.80 -6.20 -7.06
N ILE A 159 7.12 -5.94 -7.02
CA ILE A 159 7.66 -4.64 -6.56
C ILE A 159 7.11 -3.51 -7.43
N GLN A 160 7.17 -3.65 -8.76
CA GLN A 160 6.65 -2.64 -9.67
C GLN A 160 5.14 -2.41 -9.46
N LYS A 161 4.37 -3.50 -9.31
CA LYS A 161 2.93 -3.44 -9.07
C LYS A 161 2.59 -2.77 -7.74
N GLU A 162 3.27 -3.14 -6.66
CA GLU A 162 3.03 -2.61 -5.31
C GLU A 162 3.37 -1.12 -5.20
N VAL A 163 4.44 -0.68 -5.87
CA VAL A 163 4.84 0.74 -5.92
C VAL A 163 3.77 1.56 -6.64
N VAL A 164 3.34 1.12 -7.83
CA VAL A 164 2.28 1.81 -8.59
C VAL A 164 0.98 1.83 -7.81
N TYR A 165 0.57 0.70 -7.25
CA TYR A 165 -0.66 0.58 -6.47
C TYR A 165 -0.64 1.47 -5.23
N SER A 166 0.44 1.42 -4.44
CA SER A 166 0.59 2.23 -3.23
C SER A 166 0.64 3.72 -3.55
N PHE A 167 1.36 4.12 -4.60
CA PHE A 167 1.49 5.51 -5.00
C PHE A 167 0.12 6.12 -5.37
N PHE A 168 -0.63 5.47 -6.26
CA PHE A 168 -1.92 6.01 -6.68
C PHE A 168 -3.01 5.88 -5.61
N LYS A 169 -2.95 4.86 -4.74
CA LYS A 169 -3.89 4.74 -3.61
C LYS A 169 -3.66 5.83 -2.55
N LEU A 170 -2.42 6.27 -2.33
CA LEU A 170 -2.12 7.36 -1.42
C LEU A 170 -2.66 8.71 -1.90
N ASN A 171 -2.76 8.92 -3.23
CA ASN A 171 -3.43 10.10 -3.80
C ASN A 171 -4.87 10.26 -3.28
N ILE A 172 -5.60 9.13 -3.18
CA ILE A 172 -6.97 9.11 -2.67
C ILE A 172 -7.00 9.50 -1.17
N GLY A 173 -6.00 9.07 -0.40
CA GLY A 173 -5.88 9.43 1.02
C GLY A 173 -5.63 10.92 1.25
N LEU A 174 -4.87 11.58 0.37
CA LEU A 174 -4.65 13.03 0.40
C LEU A 174 -5.94 13.81 0.08
N ASP A 175 -6.79 13.29 -0.83
CA ASP A 175 -8.09 13.90 -1.16
C ASP A 175 -9.06 13.91 0.04
N LEU A 176 -8.98 12.91 0.93
CA LEU A 176 -9.83 12.84 2.12
C LEU A 176 -9.27 13.60 3.34
N ALA A 177 -7.99 13.98 3.32
CA ALA A 177 -7.30 14.54 4.48
C ALA A 177 -6.83 16.02 4.39
N PRO A 178 -7.56 16.97 3.75
CA PRO A 178 -7.18 18.38 3.87
C PRO A 178 -7.21 18.89 5.33
N SER A 179 -7.87 18.18 6.26
CA SER A 179 -8.03 18.62 7.65
C SER A 179 -6.93 18.15 8.62
N ILE A 180 -6.06 17.19 8.25
CA ILE A 180 -5.07 16.60 9.18
C ILE A 180 -3.72 17.35 9.11
N MET A 181 -3.41 18.00 7.98
CA MET A 181 -2.15 18.76 7.83
C MET A 181 -2.29 20.26 8.12
N SER A 182 -3.51 20.79 8.26
CA SER A 182 -3.73 22.16 8.77
C SER A 182 -3.69 22.28 10.30
N SER A 183 -3.55 21.18 11.04
CA SER A 183 -3.48 21.23 12.52
C SER A 183 -2.08 21.49 13.09
N ASP A 184 -1.04 21.63 12.26
CA ASP A 184 0.32 21.92 12.75
C ASP A 184 0.52 23.40 13.15
N LYS A 185 -0.55 24.20 13.09
CA LYS A 185 -0.64 25.52 13.72
C LYS A 185 -1.61 25.52 14.91
N MET A 186 -1.73 24.42 15.65
CA MET A 186 -2.13 24.52 17.05
C MET A 186 -0.88 24.82 17.87
N THR A 187 -0.59 26.11 18.03
CA THR A 187 0.23 26.59 19.14
C THR A 187 -0.40 26.05 20.43
N LEU A 188 0.24 25.06 21.03
CA LEU A 188 -0.03 24.59 22.39
C LEU A 188 0.31 25.75 23.35
N GLU A 189 -0.61 26.71 23.47
CA GLU A 189 -0.65 27.59 24.62
C GLU A 189 -1.07 26.72 25.80
N GLY A 190 -0.10 26.38 26.65
CA GLY A 190 -0.34 25.66 27.88
C GLY A 190 -1.45 26.36 28.67
N ALA A 191 -2.48 25.60 29.00
CA ALA A 191 -3.62 26.08 29.78
C ALA A 191 -3.13 26.81 31.03
N LYS A 192 -3.37 28.12 31.10
CA LYS A 192 -3.36 28.86 32.36
C LYS A 192 -4.37 28.20 33.27
N LYS A 193 -3.86 27.72 34.39
CA LYS A 193 -4.60 26.96 35.39
C LYS A 193 -5.41 27.92 36.25
N ASP A 194 -6.56 28.37 35.76
CA ASP A 194 -7.57 28.99 36.60
C ASP A 194 -8.45 27.91 37.24
N MET A 195 -8.42 27.92 38.57
CA MET A 195 -9.14 27.02 39.46
C MET A 195 -10.64 27.19 39.32
N SER A 196 -11.36 26.10 39.06
CA SER A 196 -12.73 25.93 39.56
C SER A 196 -13.03 24.44 39.76
N GLU A 197 -13.77 24.20 40.83
CA GLU A 197 -13.96 22.94 41.54
C GLU A 197 -14.92 21.97 40.84
N GLN A 198 -14.58 20.68 40.94
CA GLN A 198 -15.41 19.45 40.91
C GLN A 198 -14.53 18.38 40.24
N GLY A 199 -13.92 17.41 40.91
CA GLY A 199 -14.47 16.57 41.96
C GLY A 199 -14.20 15.13 41.56
N GLU A 200 -12.93 14.70 41.58
CA GLU A 200 -12.54 13.28 41.50
C GLU A 200 -11.35 13.02 42.41
N HIS A 201 -11.48 11.97 43.21
CA HIS A 201 -10.69 11.66 44.39
C HIS A 201 -9.28 11.18 44.00
N ILE A 202 -8.32 12.10 43.82
CA ILE A 202 -6.91 11.77 43.66
C ILE A 202 -6.27 11.77 45.06
N GLU A 203 -5.88 10.59 45.54
CA GLU A 203 -5.09 10.44 46.77
C GLU A 203 -3.86 11.35 46.75
N LYS A 204 -3.87 12.39 47.59
CA LYS A 204 -2.71 13.27 47.79
C LYS A 204 -1.59 12.46 48.44
N LYS A 205 -0.54 12.15 47.68
CA LYS A 205 0.72 11.64 48.23
C LYS A 205 1.25 12.65 49.27
N GLU A 206 1.52 12.15 50.48
CA GLU A 206 2.03 12.96 51.59
C GLU A 206 3.39 13.60 51.23
N ARG A 207 3.54 14.87 51.60
CA ARG A 207 4.75 15.67 51.41
C ARG A 207 5.40 15.92 52.77
N ASP A 208 6.71 16.07 52.79
CA ASP A 208 7.44 16.46 54.00
C ASP A 208 7.24 17.94 54.34
N GLU A 209 7.79 18.36 55.47
CA GLU A 209 7.76 19.74 55.96
C GLU A 209 8.37 20.75 54.96
N THR A 210 9.19 20.29 54.02
CA THR A 210 9.76 21.06 52.91
C THR A 210 8.91 21.05 51.63
N GLY A 211 7.81 20.30 51.60
CA GLY A 211 6.89 20.23 50.47
C GLY A 211 7.32 19.30 49.34
N GLU A 212 8.36 18.50 49.54
CA GLU A 212 8.82 17.46 48.61
C GLU A 212 8.04 16.16 48.80
N LYS A 213 8.00 15.33 47.75
CA LYS A 213 7.26 14.06 47.79
C LYS A 213 8.06 13.06 48.63
N VAL A 214 7.47 12.58 49.72
CA VAL A 214 8.10 11.59 50.60
C VAL A 214 8.26 10.27 49.85
N GLY A 215 9.50 9.82 49.68
CA GLY A 215 9.84 8.55 49.08
C GLY A 215 9.55 7.37 50.03
N ARG A 216 9.32 6.19 49.46
CA ARG A 216 8.91 4.97 50.20
C ARG A 216 9.89 4.58 51.34
N ASN A 217 11.16 4.98 51.25
CA ASN A 217 12.20 4.66 52.23
C ASN A 217 12.60 5.83 53.14
N ASP A 218 12.02 7.02 52.94
CA ASP A 218 12.35 8.24 53.68
C ASP A 218 11.74 8.23 55.09
N PRO A 219 12.26 9.04 56.03
CA PRO A 219 11.66 9.17 57.35
C PRO A 219 10.20 9.62 57.26
N CYS A 220 9.33 8.99 58.04
CA CYS A 220 7.91 9.28 58.02
C CYS A 220 7.62 10.64 58.66
N THR A 221 6.75 11.41 58.02
CA THR A 221 6.37 12.78 58.41
C THR A 221 5.55 12.86 59.70
N CYS A 222 5.09 11.73 60.25
CA CYS A 222 4.39 11.68 61.53
C CYS A 222 5.31 11.83 62.77
N GLY A 223 6.62 12.05 62.58
CA GLY A 223 7.58 12.20 63.67
C GLY A 223 7.97 10.89 64.37
N SER A 224 7.55 9.73 63.86
CA SER A 224 7.80 8.42 64.50
C SER A 224 9.23 7.88 64.36
N GLY A 225 10.09 8.54 63.59
CA GLY A 225 11.48 8.12 63.33
C GLY A 225 11.64 6.86 62.46
N LYS A 226 10.55 6.27 61.95
CA LYS A 226 10.55 5.07 61.09
C LYS A 226 10.47 5.44 59.61
N LYS A 227 10.95 4.56 58.71
CA LYS A 227 10.79 4.73 57.24
C LYS A 227 9.31 4.69 56.82
N TYR A 228 8.93 5.51 55.83
CA TYR A 228 7.55 5.71 55.38
C TYR A 228 6.79 4.40 55.12
N LYS A 229 7.36 3.47 54.35
CA LYS A 229 6.76 2.14 54.08
C LYS A 229 6.44 1.28 55.30
N LYS A 230 7.07 1.54 56.45
CA LYS A 230 6.85 0.80 57.69
C LYS A 230 5.89 1.52 58.64
N CYS A 231 5.40 2.69 58.26
CA CYS A 231 4.50 3.51 59.05
C CYS A 231 3.21 3.81 58.26
N HIS A 232 3.19 4.86 57.44
CA HIS A 232 2.01 5.30 56.68
C HIS A 232 1.96 4.76 55.24
N GLY A 233 3.07 4.21 54.72
CA GLY A 233 3.14 3.67 53.35
C GLY A 233 2.77 2.19 53.22
N LYS A 234 1.69 1.74 53.90
CA LYS A 234 1.09 0.42 53.71
C LYS A 234 0.11 0.42 52.55
#